data_AF-A0A7R7YJ57-F1
#
_entry.id   AF-A0A7R7YJ57-F1
#
_cell.length_a   1.000
_cell.length_b   1.000
_cell.length_c   1.000
_cell.angle_alpha   90.00
_cell.angle_beta   90.00
_cell.angle_gamma   90.00
#
_symmetry.space_group_name_H-M   'P 1'
#
loop_
_entity.id
_entity.type
_entity.pdbx_description
1 polymer ?
#
loop_
_entity_poly.entity_id
_entity_poly.type
_entity_poly.pdbx_seq_one_letter_code
_entity_poly.pdbx_strand_id
1 'polypeptide(L)'
;MALIPRRDRLPIPPKNAKVYNQVCQYCTVGCGYKVYVWPVGEEGGVKPEQNAFGLDLSTPQPPGRPELHGDHARRYRGQGRAAV
;
A
#
# COMPACT_ATOMS: atom_id res chain seq x y z
N MET A 1 16.13 23.39 -4.37
CA MET A 1 16.46 22.04 -4.88
C MET A 1 15.62 21.01 -4.12
N ALA A 2 15.11 19.97 -4.79
CA ALA A 2 14.40 18.89 -4.11
C ALA A 2 15.37 18.03 -3.29
N LEU A 3 15.02 17.69 -2.05
CA LEU A 3 15.85 16.92 -1.12
C LEU A 3 15.84 15.40 -1.40
N ILE A 4 14.98 14.92 -2.31
CA ILE A 4 14.78 13.51 -2.61
C ILE A 4 15.24 13.21 -4.04
N PRO A 5 16.02 12.14 -4.27
CA PRO A 5 16.42 11.75 -5.62
C PRO A 5 15.19 11.47 -6.49
N ARG A 6 15.23 11.97 -7.73
CA ARG A 6 14.20 11.71 -8.73
C ARG A 6 14.18 10.22 -9.05
N ARG A 7 13.04 9.57 -8.84
CA ARG A 7 12.77 8.20 -9.27
C ARG A 7 11.47 8.22 -10.06
N ASP A 8 11.53 7.83 -11.32
CA ASP A 8 10.37 7.84 -12.22
C ASP A 8 9.52 6.57 -12.07
N ARG A 9 10.05 5.54 -11.40
CA ARG A 9 9.35 4.28 -11.12
C ARG A 9 9.62 3.80 -9.70
N LEU A 10 8.58 3.24 -9.08
CA LEU A 10 8.64 2.51 -7.83
C LEU A 10 8.42 1.01 -8.10
N PRO A 11 9.12 0.10 -7.42
CA PRO A 11 8.85 -1.33 -7.54
C PRO A 11 7.44 -1.67 -7.07
N ILE A 12 6.74 -2.48 -7.86
CA ILE A 12 5.38 -2.93 -7.58
C ILE A 12 5.45 -4.15 -6.64
N PRO A 13 4.65 -4.21 -5.56
CA PRO A 13 4.59 -5.38 -4.70
C PRO A 13 4.00 -6.59 -5.46
N PRO A 14 4.71 -7.74 -5.50
CA PRO A 14 4.21 -8.94 -6.15
C PRO A 14 3.06 -9.57 -5.34
N LYS A 15 2.26 -10.43 -5.98
CA LYS A 15 1.08 -11.05 -5.36
C LYS A 15 1.40 -11.91 -4.12
N ASN A 16 2.61 -12.45 -4.05
CA ASN A 16 3.13 -13.24 -2.94
C ASN A 16 3.76 -12.40 -1.81
N ALA A 17 3.68 -11.07 -1.86
CA ALA A 17 4.22 -10.20 -0.81
C ALA A 17 3.60 -10.48 0.56
N LYS A 18 4.42 -10.52 1.61
CA LYS A 18 3.96 -10.67 2.99
C LYS A 18 3.30 -9.38 3.45
N VAL A 19 2.11 -9.47 4.04
CA VAL A 19 1.34 -8.31 4.48
C VAL A 19 1.33 -8.23 6.01
N TYR A 20 1.75 -7.09 6.54
CA TYR A 20 1.69 -6.77 7.96
C TYR A 20 0.69 -5.66 8.22
N ASN A 21 -0.11 -5.80 9.26
CA ASN A 21 -1.00 -4.75 9.73
C ASN A 21 -0.24 -3.90 10.74
N GLN A 22 0.10 -2.67 10.37
CA GLN A 22 0.83 -1.74 11.22
C GLN A 22 -0.03 -0.51 11.51
N VAL A 23 0.09 0.03 12.72
CA VAL A 23 -0.55 1.29 13.09
C VAL A 23 0.43 2.46 12.91
N CYS A 24 -0.10 3.64 12.63
CA CYS A 24 0.67 4.88 12.59
C CYS A 24 1.41 5.09 13.93
N GLN A 25 2.74 5.28 13.89
CA GLN A 25 3.55 5.53 15.08
C GLN A 25 3.43 6.95 15.64
N TYR A 26 2.71 7.84 14.95
CA TYR A 26 2.69 9.26 15.28
C TYR A 26 1.48 9.61 16.14
N CYS A 27 0.42 10.15 15.55
CA CYS A 27 -0.69 10.70 16.31
C CYS A 27 -1.59 9.60 16.92
N THR A 28 -2.25 9.96 18.03
CA THR A 28 -3.20 9.09 18.78
C THR A 28 -4.35 8.53 17.95
N VAL A 29 -4.59 9.02 16.74
CA VAL A 29 -5.60 8.48 15.83
C VAL A 29 -5.28 7.02 15.49
N GLY A 30 -3.98 6.67 15.39
CA GLY A 30 -3.58 5.27 15.19
C GLY A 30 -4.07 4.70 13.86
N CYS A 31 -4.01 5.48 12.78
CA CYS A 31 -4.45 5.02 11.47
C CYS A 31 -3.76 3.69 11.08
N GLY A 32 -4.56 2.73 10.60
CA GLY A 32 -4.06 1.44 10.15
C GLY A 32 -3.47 1.50 8.73
N TYR A 33 -2.34 0.81 8.55
CA TYR A 33 -1.66 0.62 7.28
C TYR A 33 -1.45 -0.86 7.00
N LYS A 34 -1.42 -1.20 5.71
CA LYS A 34 -0.94 -2.49 5.23
C LYS A 34 0.48 -2.30 4.69
N VAL A 35 1.43 -2.97 5.33
CA VAL A 35 2.84 -2.95 4.91
C VAL A 35 3.11 -4.21 4.11
N TYR A 36 3.44 -4.05 2.84
CA TYR A 36 3.83 -5.13 1.95
C TYR A 36 5.35 -5.30 1.99
N VAL A 37 5.83 -6.51 2.26
CA VAL A 37 7.26 -6.84 2.33
C VAL A 37 7.53 -8.03 1.40
N TRP A 38 8.55 -7.90 0.57
CA TRP A 38 8.95 -8.92 -0.39
C TRP A 38 10.48 -8.91 -0.60
N PRO A 39 11.06 -9.98 -1.16
CA PRO A 39 12.50 -10.08 -1.40
C PRO A 39 13.00 -8.99 -2.35
N VAL A 40 14.22 -8.48 -2.11
CA VAL A 40 14.85 -7.49 -2.98
C VAL A 40 15.17 -8.13 -4.33
N GLY A 41 14.75 -7.49 -5.42
CA GLY A 41 14.91 -8.00 -6.79
C GLY A 41 13.67 -8.71 -7.33
N GLU A 42 12.69 -9.03 -6.48
CA GLU A 42 11.36 -9.44 -6.92
C GLU A 42 10.46 -8.21 -7.13
N GLU A 43 9.76 -8.15 -8.25
CA GLU A 43 8.79 -7.11 -8.56
C GLU A 43 7.53 -7.74 -9.15
N GLY A 44 6.38 -7.20 -8.76
CA GLY A 44 5.10 -7.50 -9.41
C GLY A 44 4.99 -6.90 -10.81
N GLY A 45 3.97 -7.32 -11.53
CA GLY A 45 3.64 -6.79 -12.85
C GLY A 45 2.56 -5.71 -12.80
N VAL A 46 2.42 -4.99 -13.91
CA VAL A 46 1.37 -3.97 -14.07
C VAL A 46 -0.04 -4.56 -14.20
N LYS A 47 -0.14 -5.84 -14.61
CA LYS A 47 -1.43 -6.51 -14.77
C LYS A 47 -2.06 -6.85 -13.41
N PRO A 48 -3.40 -6.84 -13.29
CA PRO A 48 -4.11 -7.15 -12.04
C PRO A 48 -3.66 -8.45 -11.36
N GLU A 49 -3.35 -9.48 -12.14
CA GLU A 49 -3.00 -10.81 -11.64
C GLU A 49 -1.58 -10.88 -11.08
N GLN A 50 -0.75 -9.87 -11.37
CA GLN A 50 0.68 -9.86 -11.07
C GLN A 50 1.07 -8.91 -9.94
N ASN A 51 0.11 -8.21 -9.33
CA ASN A 51 0.35 -7.30 -8.20
C ASN A 51 -0.51 -7.64 -6.98
N ALA A 52 -0.05 -7.19 -5.82
CA ALA A 52 -0.76 -7.36 -4.56
C ALA A 52 -2.06 -6.52 -4.47
N PHE A 53 -2.23 -5.53 -5.36
CA PHE A 53 -3.39 -4.63 -5.35
C PHE A 53 -4.59 -5.19 -6.13
N GLY A 54 -4.37 -6.13 -7.06
CA GLY A 54 -5.41 -6.63 -7.96
C GLY A 54 -5.84 -5.61 -9.01
N LEU A 55 -4.97 -4.67 -9.39
CA LEU A 55 -5.31 -3.52 -10.25
C LEU A 55 -4.51 -3.51 -11.54
N ASP A 56 -5.10 -2.97 -12.61
CA ASP A 56 -4.34 -2.67 -13.83
C ASP A 56 -3.63 -1.32 -13.65
N LEU A 57 -2.30 -1.37 -13.55
CA LEU A 57 -1.41 -0.22 -13.38
C LEU A 57 -0.83 0.30 -14.70
N SER A 58 -1.25 -0.27 -15.84
CA SER A 58 -0.86 0.25 -17.17
C SER A 58 -1.55 1.57 -17.51
N THR A 59 -2.66 1.87 -16.84
CA THR A 59 -3.46 3.08 -17.04
C THR A 59 -3.33 4.05 -15.86
N PRO A 60 -3.43 5.38 -16.09
CA PRO A 60 -3.51 6.35 -15.02
C PRO A 60 -4.72 6.10 -14.12
N GLN A 61 -4.52 6.22 -12.82
CA GLN A 61 -5.50 5.83 -11.82
C GLN A 61 -6.38 7.04 -11.46
N PRO A 62 -7.69 6.82 -11.19
CA PRO A 62 -8.58 7.90 -10.80
C PRO A 62 -8.16 8.50 -9.45
N PRO A 63 -8.51 9.78 -9.20
CA PRO A 63 -8.18 10.44 -7.94
C PRO A 63 -8.82 9.73 -6.75
N GLY A 64 -8.10 9.68 -5.62
CA GLY A 64 -8.62 9.14 -4.36
C GLY A 64 -8.72 7.61 -4.29
N ARG A 65 -8.03 6.88 -5.17
CA ARG A 65 -7.96 5.41 -5.09
C ARG A 65 -7.15 4.96 -3.86
N PRO A 66 -7.78 4.27 -2.87
CA PRO A 66 -7.16 4.01 -1.58
C PRO A 66 -6.03 2.98 -1.61
N GLU A 67 -5.89 2.20 -2.68
CA GLU A 67 -4.86 1.17 -2.81
C GLU A 67 -3.47 1.72 -3.22
N LEU A 68 -3.41 2.90 -3.84
CA LEU A 68 -2.20 3.42 -4.49
C LEU A 68 -1.67 4.71 -3.87
N HIS A 69 -2.48 5.36 -3.03
CA HIS A 69 -2.00 6.46 -2.19
C HIS A 69 -1.40 5.90 -0.90
N GLY A 70 -0.23 6.42 -0.51
CA GLY A 70 0.33 6.23 0.84
C GLY A 70 -0.53 6.87 1.95
N ASP A 71 -1.65 7.49 1.57
CA ASP A 71 -2.54 8.24 2.43
C ASP A 71 -3.78 7.41 2.78
N HIS A 72 -3.69 6.76 3.94
CA HIS A 72 -4.80 6.39 4.81
C HIS A 72 -6.05 5.83 4.13
N ALA A 73 -6.08 4.51 3.97
CA ALA A 73 -7.33 3.76 3.86
C ALA A 73 -8.20 4.03 5.11
N ARG A 74 -9.11 5.02 5.03
CA ARG A 74 -10.11 5.27 6.06
C ARG A 74 -11.13 4.12 6.08
N ARG A 75 -10.77 3.02 6.73
CA ARG A 75 -11.74 2.08 7.32
C ARG A 75 -11.94 2.42 8.80
N TYR A 76 -12.45 3.61 9.08
CA TYR A 76 -13.21 3.82 10.32
C TYR A 76 -14.64 3.34 10.08
N ARG A 77 -14.84 2.02 10.15
CA ARG A 77 -16.17 1.43 10.35
C ARG A 77 -16.07 0.31 11.37
N GLY A 78 -16.11 0.70 12.65
CA GLY A 78 -16.64 -0.14 13.72
C GLY A 78 -15.83 -1.35 14.20
N GLN A 79 -14.53 -1.23 14.47
CA GLN A 79 -13.85 -2.23 15.32
C GLN A 79 -14.02 -1.89 16.81
N GLY A 80 -15.28 -1.86 17.24
CA GLY A 80 -15.63 -2.20 18.61
C GLY A 80 -15.93 -3.70 18.66
N ARG A 81 -14.89 -4.51 18.88
CA ARG A 81 -14.92 -5.76 19.67
C ARG A 81 -13.62 -6.54 19.51
N ALA A 82 -13.03 -6.78 20.68
CA ALA A 82 -11.94 -7.69 20.96
C ALA A 82 -12.10 -9.08 20.32
N ALA A 83 -10.97 -9.67 19.95
CA ALA A 83 -10.75 -11.10 20.09
C ALA A 83 -9.44 -11.27 20.87
N VAL A 84 -9.59 -11.29 22.19
CA VAL A 84 -8.76 -12.11 23.10
C VAL A 84 -9.38 -13.50 23.08
#